data_AF-A0A2A4J9C6-F1
#
_entry.id   AF-A0A2A4J9C6-F1
#
_cell.length_a   1.000
_cell.length_b   1.000
_cell.length_c   1.000
_cell.angle_alpha   90.00
_cell.angle_beta   90.00
_cell.angle_gamma   90.00
#
_symmetry.space_group_name_H-M   'P 1'
#
loop_
_entity.id
_entity.type
_entity.pdbx_description
1 polymer ?
#
loop_
_entity_poly.entity_id
_entity_poly.type
_entity_poly.pdbx_seq_one_letter_code
_entity_poly.pdbx_strand_id
1 'polypeptide(L)'
;MDMKNVFLLLCLGFHQVYLIEVKEANQPDVNFDVLTLSQQWPVTQCKLWTYVTHPGGECVFPDKKDHWTLHGIWPQELESDSPMYCNDSWPLDRELMKSLEHDLDQAWTNVYKEKEHYSFWNHEWTKHGTCAVILEPFDSQLKYFKTAIEWNKKYSIADMLEAAGIFPSDTKECTPNELAAAVEIKTDRYPMVVCQPIDGVQYLEELRICFDKEINVIDCVPVVDTTCDVSKGIIYPATPSTCDIQGNSFHQAQSAPTENKTSDNDFDILTFSQEWPVTICKFWQDYSPGGQCVFPDRKDQWTVHGIWPSKVGQKGPGFCNDSWAFEPEFVKLLEQDLDQVWTNTYKETERYSFWEHEWERHGTCATALEHFATPHKYFSKAIEWHQKYFLTDMLQAAGIHPDDDVEVTADNFINAVKNRTGKDPMIVCEHFDGVQFLEEIRICFDKELNIIDCSPTVYRNCDLTRGMIFPENV
;
A
#
# COMPACT_ATOMS: atom_id res chain seq x y z
N MET A 1 13.64 1.80 -63.10
CA MET A 1 13.35 1.73 -61.66
C MET A 1 14.68 1.46 -60.99
N ASP A 2 15.19 2.42 -60.23
CA ASP A 2 16.60 2.45 -59.79
C ASP A 2 16.85 1.40 -58.69
N MET A 3 17.91 0.60 -58.86
CA MET A 3 18.24 -0.56 -58.02
C MET A 3 18.60 -0.14 -56.58
N LYS A 4 18.96 1.13 -56.38
CA LYS A 4 19.16 1.72 -55.04
C LYS A 4 17.86 1.91 -54.25
N ASN A 5 16.74 2.17 -54.93
CA ASN A 5 15.45 2.35 -54.26
C ASN A 5 14.84 1.01 -53.82
N VAL A 6 15.14 -0.08 -54.52
CA VAL A 6 14.68 -1.44 -54.15
C VAL A 6 15.40 -1.93 -52.90
N PHE A 7 16.71 -1.65 -52.75
CA PHE A 7 17.46 -1.98 -51.54
C PHE A 7 17.01 -1.18 -50.31
N LEU A 8 16.66 0.11 -50.49
CA LEU A 8 16.15 0.93 -49.40
C LEU A 8 14.77 0.46 -48.90
N LEU A 9 13.88 0.07 -49.83
CA LEU A 9 12.56 -0.49 -49.51
C LEU A 9 12.66 -1.86 -48.82
N LEU A 10 13.61 -2.71 -49.23
CA LEU A 10 13.87 -4.00 -48.58
C LEU A 10 14.48 -3.80 -47.18
N CYS A 11 15.43 -2.90 -46.99
CA CYS A 11 15.98 -2.61 -45.66
C CYS A 11 14.93 -2.02 -44.70
N LEU A 12 14.06 -1.12 -45.16
CA LEU A 12 12.95 -0.60 -44.36
C LEU A 12 11.93 -1.70 -44.00
N GLY A 13 11.61 -2.59 -44.95
CA GLY A 13 10.73 -3.74 -44.72
C GLY A 13 11.30 -4.73 -43.70
N PHE A 14 12.59 -5.07 -43.79
CA PHE A 14 13.23 -5.95 -42.82
C PHE A 14 13.42 -5.30 -41.44
N HIS A 15 13.70 -3.99 -41.36
CA HIS A 15 13.73 -3.27 -40.08
C HIS A 15 12.35 -3.24 -39.42
N GLN A 16 11.30 -3.01 -40.21
CA GLN A 16 9.94 -2.93 -39.68
C GLN A 16 9.41 -4.29 -39.24
N VAL A 17 9.70 -5.37 -39.97
CA VAL A 17 9.35 -6.75 -39.55
C VAL A 17 10.15 -7.17 -38.33
N TYR A 18 11.46 -6.87 -38.27
CA TYR A 18 12.30 -7.18 -37.10
C TYR A 18 11.86 -6.39 -35.85
N LEU A 19 11.46 -5.12 -35.99
CA LEU A 19 10.92 -4.32 -34.89
C LEU A 19 9.55 -4.83 -34.42
N ILE A 20 8.72 -5.39 -35.30
CA ILE A 20 7.44 -6.01 -34.94
C ILE A 20 7.68 -7.34 -34.19
N GLU A 21 8.56 -8.21 -34.71
CA GLU A 21 8.91 -9.48 -34.05
C GLU A 21 9.59 -9.26 -32.69
N VAL A 22 10.42 -8.22 -32.55
CA VAL A 22 11.02 -7.84 -31.25
C VAL A 22 9.99 -7.18 -30.31
N LYS A 23 9.01 -6.44 -30.83
CA LYS A 23 7.87 -5.93 -30.01
C LYS A 23 7.03 -7.10 -29.47
N GLU A 24 6.74 -8.11 -30.27
CA GLU A 24 5.96 -9.28 -29.84
C GLU A 24 6.72 -10.20 -28.88
N ALA A 25 8.04 -10.34 -29.03
CA ALA A 25 8.85 -11.24 -28.19
C ALA A 25 9.17 -10.69 -26.78
N ASN A 26 8.91 -9.42 -26.50
CA ASN A 26 9.25 -8.73 -25.24
C ASN A 26 8.06 -8.04 -24.54
N GLN A 27 6.84 -8.25 -25.01
CA GLN A 27 5.65 -7.76 -24.30
C GLN A 27 5.34 -8.72 -23.14
N PRO A 28 5.26 -8.24 -21.90
CA PRO A 28 4.86 -9.06 -20.78
C PRO A 28 3.43 -9.59 -21.01
N ASP A 29 3.15 -10.82 -20.60
CA ASP A 29 1.82 -11.43 -20.65
C ASP A 29 0.94 -10.79 -19.55
N VAL A 30 0.54 -9.55 -19.80
CA VAL A 30 -0.24 -8.73 -18.87
C VAL A 30 -1.70 -8.82 -19.25
N ASN A 31 -2.50 -9.33 -18.32
CA ASN A 31 -3.95 -9.19 -18.37
C ASN A 31 -4.40 -8.28 -17.22
N PHE A 32 -5.42 -7.47 -17.49
CA PHE A 32 -6.18 -6.69 -16.53
C PHE A 32 -7.57 -6.45 -17.10
N ASP A 33 -8.55 -6.09 -16.29
CA ASP A 33 -9.94 -5.84 -16.71
C ASP A 33 -10.21 -4.35 -16.91
N VAL A 34 -9.69 -3.51 -16.00
CA VAL A 34 -9.98 -2.09 -15.90
C VAL A 34 -8.69 -1.30 -15.75
N LEU A 35 -8.61 -0.12 -16.38
CA LEU A 35 -7.57 0.86 -16.10
C LEU A 35 -8.16 1.95 -15.20
N THR A 36 -7.49 2.26 -14.09
CA THR A 36 -7.98 3.25 -13.12
C THR A 36 -7.08 4.46 -13.09
N LEU A 37 -7.63 5.65 -13.34
CA LEU A 37 -6.99 6.93 -13.07
C LEU A 37 -7.33 7.36 -11.64
N SER A 38 -6.36 7.32 -10.73
CA SER A 38 -6.51 7.83 -9.37
C SER A 38 -5.95 9.25 -9.25
N GLN A 39 -6.82 10.17 -8.84
CA GLN A 39 -6.43 11.51 -8.39
C GLN A 39 -6.65 11.59 -6.87
N GLN A 40 -5.66 12.10 -6.16
CA GLN A 40 -5.65 12.28 -4.72
C GLN A 40 -5.76 13.76 -4.34
N TRP A 41 -6.33 14.02 -3.17
CA TRP A 41 -6.38 15.36 -2.60
C TRP A 41 -5.13 15.64 -1.76
N PRO A 42 -4.24 16.55 -2.20
CA PRO A 42 -2.95 16.77 -1.53
C PRO A 42 -3.05 17.17 -0.07
N VAL A 43 -4.12 17.87 0.33
CA VAL A 43 -4.30 18.32 1.71
C VAL A 43 -4.60 17.14 2.64
N THR A 44 -5.39 16.18 2.20
CA THR A 44 -5.66 14.95 2.97
C THR A 44 -4.38 14.13 3.12
N GLN A 45 -3.62 13.96 2.04
CA GLN A 45 -2.32 13.29 2.06
C GLN A 45 -1.33 13.99 3.00
N CYS A 46 -1.29 15.33 2.97
CA CYS A 46 -0.46 16.09 3.88
C CYS A 46 -0.91 15.96 5.35
N LYS A 47 -2.21 15.90 5.64
CA LYS A 47 -2.70 15.63 7.01
C LYS A 47 -2.27 14.25 7.48
N LEU A 48 -2.42 13.23 6.63
CA LEU A 48 -1.97 11.87 6.93
C LEU A 48 -0.46 11.83 7.18
N TRP A 49 0.32 12.55 6.37
CA TRP A 49 1.75 12.74 6.58
C TRP A 49 2.04 13.37 7.93
N THR A 50 1.52 14.57 8.16
CA THR A 50 1.94 15.43 9.26
C THR A 50 1.33 15.07 10.61
N TYR A 51 0.25 14.29 10.65
CA TYR A 51 -0.43 13.92 11.89
C TYR A 51 -0.25 12.44 12.24
N VAL A 52 -0.11 11.56 11.24
CA VAL A 52 -0.12 10.11 11.47
C VAL A 52 1.23 9.50 11.18
N THR A 53 1.74 9.63 9.95
CA THR A 53 2.93 8.86 9.55
C THR A 53 4.25 9.53 9.92
N HIS A 54 4.29 10.87 9.92
CA HIS A 54 5.45 11.70 10.20
C HIS A 54 5.02 12.96 10.97
N PRO A 55 4.69 12.83 12.26
CA PRO A 55 4.25 13.97 13.07
C PRO A 55 5.20 15.18 12.98
N GLY A 56 4.67 16.30 12.50
CA GLY A 56 5.44 17.53 12.28
C GLY A 56 6.28 17.57 11.00
N GLY A 57 6.13 16.61 10.09
CA GLY A 57 6.69 16.65 8.74
C GLY A 57 6.20 17.85 7.93
N GLU A 58 6.85 18.10 6.81
CA GLU A 58 6.53 19.20 5.91
C GLU A 58 5.97 18.69 4.57
N CYS A 59 5.07 19.47 3.98
CA CYS A 59 4.45 19.13 2.70
C CYS A 59 4.80 20.12 1.61
N VAL A 60 4.79 19.63 0.38
CA VAL A 60 4.84 20.42 -0.86
C VAL A 60 3.50 20.27 -1.58
N PHE A 61 3.05 21.37 -2.19
CA PHE A 61 1.78 21.43 -2.92
C PHE A 61 2.02 21.97 -4.33
N PRO A 62 1.14 21.65 -5.30
CA PRO A 62 1.12 22.32 -6.60
C PRO A 62 0.93 23.84 -6.45
N ASP A 63 1.42 24.58 -7.44
CA ASP A 63 1.30 26.05 -7.48
C ASP A 63 -0.16 26.48 -7.63
N LYS A 64 -0.96 25.69 -8.38
CA LYS A 64 -2.39 25.95 -8.54
C LYS A 64 -3.11 25.57 -7.24
N LYS A 65 -3.77 26.56 -6.63
CA LYS A 65 -4.65 26.35 -5.48
C LYS A 65 -5.80 25.40 -5.87
N ASP A 66 -6.25 24.63 -4.89
CA ASP A 66 -7.37 23.69 -5.01
C ASP A 66 -7.17 22.63 -6.11
N HIS A 67 -5.90 22.31 -6.42
CA HIS A 67 -5.53 21.36 -7.46
C HIS A 67 -5.40 19.93 -6.92
N TRP A 68 -6.14 19.01 -7.53
CA TRP A 68 -5.98 17.57 -7.34
C TRP A 68 -4.78 17.05 -8.12
N THR A 69 -3.94 16.26 -7.46
CA THR A 69 -2.77 15.63 -8.10
C THR A 69 -3.07 14.17 -8.40
N LEU A 70 -2.30 13.58 -9.29
CA LEU A 70 -2.31 12.15 -9.54
C LEU A 70 -1.76 11.41 -8.32
N HIS A 71 -2.41 10.30 -8.00
CA HIS A 71 -1.75 9.20 -7.29
C HIS A 71 -1.16 8.24 -8.33
N GLY A 72 -1.98 7.79 -9.29
CA GLY A 72 -1.46 7.05 -10.43
C GLY A 72 -2.47 6.52 -11.44
N ILE A 73 -1.97 5.70 -12.37
CA ILE A 73 -2.74 5.05 -13.43
C ILE A 73 -2.48 3.55 -13.36
N TRP A 74 -3.49 2.80 -12.96
CA TRP A 74 -3.30 1.42 -12.52
C TRP A 74 -4.12 0.45 -13.35
N PRO A 75 -3.49 -0.48 -14.07
CA PRO A 75 -4.14 -1.69 -14.55
C PRO A 75 -4.66 -2.52 -13.36
N GLN A 76 -5.94 -2.90 -13.39
CA GLN A 76 -6.60 -3.66 -12.33
C GLN A 76 -7.37 -4.85 -12.87
N GLU A 77 -7.23 -5.99 -12.20
CA GLU A 77 -8.11 -7.15 -12.36
C GLU A 77 -9.25 -7.05 -11.34
N LEU A 78 -10.49 -7.38 -11.75
CA LEU A 78 -11.67 -7.23 -10.88
C LEU A 78 -11.87 -8.46 -9.97
N GLU A 79 -11.54 -9.64 -10.48
CA GLU A 79 -11.81 -10.92 -9.81
C GLU A 79 -10.53 -11.58 -9.26
N SER A 80 -9.37 -10.96 -9.50
CA SER A 80 -8.07 -11.42 -9.05
C SER A 80 -7.16 -10.25 -8.72
N ASP A 81 -5.92 -10.55 -8.35
CA ASP A 81 -4.96 -9.50 -8.06
C ASP A 81 -4.54 -8.76 -9.31
N SER A 82 -4.47 -7.44 -9.16
CA SER A 82 -4.05 -6.54 -10.21
C SER A 82 -2.57 -6.77 -10.56
N PRO A 83 -2.20 -6.73 -11.83
CA PRO A 83 -0.82 -6.95 -12.25
C PRO A 83 0.08 -5.86 -11.68
N MET A 84 1.25 -6.25 -11.21
CA MET A 84 2.26 -5.35 -10.67
C MET A 84 3.66 -5.82 -11.04
N TYR A 85 4.60 -4.87 -11.18
CA TYR A 85 6.00 -5.14 -11.50
C TYR A 85 6.16 -6.01 -12.76
N CYS A 86 5.43 -5.68 -13.82
CA CYS A 86 5.35 -6.53 -15.02
C CYS A 86 6.65 -6.59 -15.84
N ASN A 87 7.63 -5.73 -15.55
CA ASN A 87 8.94 -5.79 -16.21
C ASN A 87 10.06 -5.16 -15.37
N ASP A 88 10.83 -6.01 -14.68
CA ASP A 88 11.99 -5.58 -13.87
C ASP A 88 13.17 -5.05 -14.70
N SER A 89 13.20 -5.34 -16.01
CA SER A 89 14.23 -4.81 -16.91
C SER A 89 13.93 -3.37 -17.38
N TRP A 90 12.83 -2.77 -16.94
CA TRP A 90 12.43 -1.40 -17.27
C TRP A 90 12.40 -0.49 -16.02
N PRO A 91 13.55 -0.21 -15.38
CA PRO A 91 13.61 0.78 -14.32
C PRO A 91 13.26 2.18 -14.85
N LEU A 92 12.91 3.11 -13.94
CA LEU A 92 12.64 4.50 -14.34
C LEU A 92 13.91 5.16 -14.93
N ASP A 93 13.87 5.50 -16.21
CA ASP A 93 14.88 6.32 -16.85
C ASP A 93 14.61 7.80 -16.60
N ARG A 94 15.32 8.38 -15.62
CA ARG A 94 15.18 9.79 -15.24
C ARG A 94 15.55 10.77 -16.37
N GLU A 95 16.44 10.39 -17.30
CA GLU A 95 16.83 11.29 -18.40
C GLU A 95 15.67 11.56 -19.36
N LEU A 96 14.80 10.56 -19.59
CA LEU A 96 13.59 10.73 -20.38
C LEU A 96 12.58 11.67 -19.70
N MET A 97 12.65 11.77 -18.37
CA MET A 97 11.70 12.53 -17.55
C MET A 97 12.07 13.99 -17.36
N LYS A 98 13.34 14.38 -17.57
CA LYS A 98 13.83 15.76 -17.38
C LYS A 98 12.95 16.84 -18.01
N SER A 99 12.44 16.59 -19.22
CA SER A 99 11.58 17.55 -19.92
C SER A 99 10.17 17.69 -19.35
N LEU A 100 9.76 16.75 -18.49
CA LEU A 100 8.45 16.65 -17.87
C LEU A 100 8.47 16.95 -16.36
N GLU A 101 9.64 17.05 -15.73
CA GLU A 101 9.79 17.24 -14.28
C GLU A 101 8.87 18.33 -13.74
N HIS A 102 8.89 19.52 -14.35
CA HIS A 102 8.05 20.62 -13.89
C HIS A 102 6.55 20.29 -14.02
N ASP A 103 6.11 19.68 -15.12
CA ASP A 103 4.70 19.31 -15.28
C ASP A 103 4.29 18.20 -14.30
N LEU A 104 5.20 17.26 -13.98
CA LEU A 104 4.97 16.20 -13.00
C LEU A 104 4.98 16.73 -11.57
N ASP A 105 5.83 17.69 -11.24
CA ASP A 105 5.83 18.34 -9.93
C ASP A 105 4.52 19.09 -9.66
N GLN A 106 3.76 19.42 -10.71
CA GLN A 106 2.44 20.05 -10.60
C GLN A 106 1.28 19.05 -10.67
N ALA A 107 1.31 18.12 -11.63
CA ALA A 107 0.21 17.18 -11.87
C ALA A 107 0.32 15.89 -11.04
N TRP A 108 1.52 15.50 -10.63
CA TRP A 108 1.85 14.24 -9.95
C TRP A 108 2.83 14.49 -8.80
N THR A 109 2.57 15.55 -8.04
CA THR A 109 3.42 16.04 -6.94
C THR A 109 3.61 14.96 -5.89
N ASN A 110 4.86 14.73 -5.48
CA ASN A 110 5.14 14.07 -4.22
C ASN A 110 4.88 15.08 -3.09
N VAL A 111 3.78 14.86 -2.36
CA VAL A 111 3.32 15.80 -1.32
C VAL A 111 4.29 15.85 -0.13
N TYR A 112 5.13 14.85 0.05
CA TYR A 112 6.04 14.71 1.19
C TYR A 112 7.36 15.42 0.89
N LYS A 113 7.65 16.53 1.58
CA LYS A 113 8.79 17.40 1.25
C LYS A 113 10.14 16.72 1.46
N GLU A 114 10.21 15.80 2.41
CA GLU A 114 11.41 15.06 2.79
C GLU A 114 11.75 13.94 1.80
N LYS A 115 10.85 13.64 0.85
CA LYS A 115 11.03 12.58 -0.14
C LYS A 115 11.32 13.18 -1.53
N GLU A 116 12.22 12.54 -2.26
CA GLU A 116 12.54 12.94 -3.64
C GLU A 116 11.33 12.65 -4.56
N HIS A 117 10.99 13.58 -5.45
CA HIS A 117 9.88 13.39 -6.40
C HIS A 117 10.03 12.14 -7.28
N TYR A 118 11.26 11.77 -7.63
CA TYR A 118 11.60 10.61 -8.45
C TYR A 118 11.32 9.30 -7.74
N SER A 119 11.32 9.24 -6.40
CA SER A 119 10.99 8.01 -5.70
C SER A 119 9.53 7.64 -5.94
N PHE A 120 8.64 8.62 -5.92
CA PHE A 120 7.22 8.42 -6.17
C PHE A 120 6.97 8.02 -7.61
N TRP A 121 7.55 8.74 -8.58
CA TRP A 121 7.40 8.39 -10.00
C TRP A 121 8.03 7.04 -10.34
N ASN A 122 9.13 6.68 -9.69
CA ASN A 122 9.74 5.36 -9.86
C ASN A 122 8.78 4.27 -9.37
N HIS A 123 8.19 4.42 -8.18
CA HIS A 123 7.21 3.48 -7.65
C HIS A 123 6.04 3.28 -8.62
N GLU A 124 5.43 4.38 -9.08
CA GLU A 124 4.28 4.33 -9.98
C GLU A 124 4.63 3.72 -11.35
N TRP A 125 5.84 3.98 -11.86
CA TRP A 125 6.31 3.38 -13.10
C TRP A 125 6.58 1.88 -12.95
N THR A 126 7.46 1.49 -12.02
CA THR A 126 7.93 0.11 -11.91
C THR A 126 6.78 -0.82 -11.51
N LYS A 127 5.95 -0.40 -10.56
CA LYS A 127 4.83 -1.20 -10.06
C LYS A 127 3.65 -1.24 -11.03
N HIS A 128 3.26 -0.11 -11.62
CA HIS A 128 2.00 -0.01 -12.38
C HIS A 128 2.22 0.31 -13.87
N GLY A 129 3.09 1.26 -14.18
CA GLY A 129 3.36 1.70 -15.56
C GLY A 129 3.91 0.60 -16.46
N THR A 130 4.79 -0.28 -15.95
CA THR A 130 5.31 -1.44 -16.70
C THR A 130 4.21 -2.41 -17.13
N CYS A 131 3.07 -2.44 -16.42
CA CYS A 131 1.90 -3.25 -16.74
C CYS A 131 0.95 -2.56 -17.74
N ALA A 132 0.96 -1.24 -17.80
CA ALA A 132 0.07 -0.46 -18.69
C ALA A 132 0.54 -0.46 -20.15
N VAL A 133 1.77 -0.91 -20.45
CA VAL A 133 2.39 -0.75 -21.77
C VAL A 133 1.70 -1.49 -22.92
N ILE A 134 0.78 -2.41 -22.61
CA ILE A 134 -0.02 -3.11 -23.62
C ILE A 134 -1.04 -2.17 -24.28
N LEU A 135 -1.32 -1.02 -23.66
CA LEU A 135 -2.20 0.02 -24.17
C LEU A 135 -1.40 1.08 -24.94
N GLU A 136 -1.79 1.41 -26.16
CA GLU A 136 -1.09 2.37 -27.04
C GLU A 136 -0.80 3.73 -26.38
N PRO A 137 -1.69 4.34 -25.58
CA PRO A 137 -1.41 5.59 -24.89
C PRO A 137 -0.33 5.50 -23.80
N PHE A 138 0.03 4.29 -23.37
CA PHE A 138 0.96 4.02 -22.26
C PHE A 138 2.14 3.13 -22.68
N ASP A 139 2.33 2.83 -23.97
CA ASP A 139 3.30 1.83 -24.49
C ASP A 139 4.79 2.22 -24.38
N SER A 140 5.11 3.21 -23.57
CA SER A 140 6.46 3.59 -23.14
C SER A 140 6.42 4.43 -21.87
N GLN A 141 7.53 4.48 -21.12
CA GLN A 141 7.66 5.33 -19.93
C GLN A 141 7.27 6.79 -20.21
N LEU A 142 7.80 7.37 -21.29
CA LEU A 142 7.52 8.77 -21.63
C LEU A 142 6.03 8.99 -21.94
N LYS A 143 5.38 8.04 -22.62
CA LYS A 143 3.94 8.11 -22.88
C LYS A 143 3.13 7.93 -21.61
N TYR A 144 3.51 7.02 -20.72
CA TYR A 144 2.82 6.78 -19.46
C TYR A 144 2.65 8.07 -18.65
N PHE A 145 3.76 8.80 -18.45
CA PHE A 145 3.73 10.06 -17.72
C PHE A 145 3.09 11.21 -18.50
N LYS A 146 3.32 11.34 -19.81
CA LYS A 146 2.67 12.40 -20.63
C LYS A 146 1.16 12.25 -20.65
N THR A 147 0.69 11.04 -20.92
CA THR A 147 -0.74 10.72 -20.93
C THR A 147 -1.34 10.97 -19.55
N ALA A 148 -0.63 10.63 -18.47
CA ALA A 148 -1.09 10.92 -17.11
C ALA A 148 -1.27 12.41 -16.85
N ILE A 149 -0.28 13.25 -17.21
CA ILE A 149 -0.38 14.72 -17.09
C ILE A 149 -1.57 15.26 -17.91
N GLU A 150 -1.76 14.76 -19.13
CA GLU A 150 -2.89 15.14 -20.00
C GLU A 150 -4.23 14.72 -19.38
N TRP A 151 -4.30 13.54 -18.76
CA TRP A 151 -5.50 13.01 -18.15
C TRP A 151 -5.87 13.70 -16.84
N ASN A 152 -4.91 14.10 -16.01
CA ASN A 152 -5.16 14.95 -14.84
C ASN A 152 -5.83 16.27 -15.25
N LYS A 153 -5.43 16.86 -16.38
CA LYS A 153 -6.05 18.07 -16.94
C LYS A 153 -7.43 17.78 -17.56
N LYS A 154 -7.55 16.70 -18.34
CA LYS A 154 -8.79 16.33 -19.05
C LYS A 154 -9.90 15.94 -18.09
N TYR A 155 -9.59 15.17 -17.05
CA TYR A 155 -10.53 14.66 -16.07
C TYR A 155 -10.37 15.37 -14.73
N SER A 156 -10.34 16.71 -14.75
CA SER A 156 -10.11 17.50 -13.53
C SER A 156 -11.22 17.29 -12.51
N ILE A 157 -10.90 16.64 -11.39
CA ILE A 157 -11.84 16.42 -10.29
C ILE A 157 -12.31 17.74 -9.68
N ALA A 158 -11.40 18.72 -9.53
CA ALA A 158 -11.75 20.05 -9.04
C ALA A 158 -12.88 20.67 -9.89
N ASP A 159 -12.73 20.71 -11.21
CA ASP A 159 -13.73 21.29 -12.11
C ASP A 159 -15.08 20.57 -12.04
N MET A 160 -15.07 19.24 -11.85
CA MET A 160 -16.28 18.43 -11.68
C MET A 160 -17.00 18.74 -10.35
N LEU A 161 -16.27 18.80 -9.25
CA LEU A 161 -16.81 19.13 -7.92
C LEU A 161 -17.32 20.57 -7.87
N GLU A 162 -16.56 21.53 -8.42
CA GLU A 162 -16.96 22.94 -8.47
C GLU A 162 -18.24 23.15 -9.29
N ALA A 163 -18.40 22.44 -10.41
CA ALA A 163 -19.60 22.49 -11.22
C ALA A 163 -20.85 21.98 -10.48
N ALA A 164 -20.67 21.10 -9.49
CA ALA A 164 -21.70 20.63 -8.57
C ALA A 164 -21.86 21.51 -7.31
N GLY A 165 -21.07 22.57 -7.17
CA GLY A 165 -21.09 23.46 -6.01
C GLY A 165 -20.42 22.87 -4.76
N ILE A 166 -19.54 21.88 -4.95
CA ILE A 166 -18.73 21.25 -3.90
C ILE A 166 -17.35 21.90 -3.94
N PHE A 167 -16.96 22.54 -2.83
CA PHE A 167 -15.69 23.24 -2.69
C PHE A 167 -14.97 22.74 -1.44
N PRO A 168 -13.63 22.84 -1.39
CA PRO A 168 -12.87 22.54 -0.18
C PRO A 168 -13.38 23.33 1.03
N SER A 169 -13.66 22.65 2.13
CA SER A 169 -14.14 23.20 3.39
C SER A 169 -13.77 22.30 4.56
N ASP A 170 -13.21 22.89 5.63
CA ASP A 170 -12.92 22.17 6.87
C ASP A 170 -14.15 21.93 7.76
N THR A 171 -15.32 22.43 7.36
CA THR A 171 -16.54 22.41 8.19
C THR A 171 -17.78 21.92 7.46
N LYS A 172 -17.84 22.09 6.14
CA LYS A 172 -18.94 21.58 5.33
C LYS A 172 -18.63 20.16 4.89
N GLU A 173 -19.44 19.22 5.35
CA GLU A 173 -19.39 17.83 4.92
C GLU A 173 -20.10 17.64 3.57
N CYS A 174 -19.66 16.61 2.85
CA CYS A 174 -20.31 16.06 1.67
C CYS A 174 -20.50 14.55 1.85
N THR A 175 -21.44 13.96 1.12
CA THR A 175 -21.67 12.51 1.14
C THR A 175 -20.95 11.83 -0.02
N PRO A 176 -20.60 10.53 0.09
CA PRO A 176 -20.04 9.78 -1.04
C PRO A 176 -20.91 9.88 -2.30
N ASN A 177 -22.24 9.87 -2.15
CA ASN A 177 -23.17 9.96 -3.26
C ASN A 177 -23.15 11.33 -3.94
N GLU A 178 -22.99 12.43 -3.20
CA GLU A 178 -22.85 13.77 -3.77
C GLU A 178 -21.56 13.91 -4.59
N LEU A 179 -20.45 13.35 -4.08
CA LEU A 179 -19.17 13.32 -4.80
C LEU A 179 -19.25 12.45 -6.06
N ALA A 180 -19.86 11.26 -5.96
CA ALA A 180 -20.05 10.39 -7.10
C ALA A 180 -20.93 11.03 -8.19
N ALA A 181 -22.04 11.66 -7.80
CA ALA A 181 -22.93 12.37 -8.72
C ALA A 181 -22.25 13.57 -9.40
N ALA A 182 -21.38 14.29 -8.68
CA ALA A 182 -20.64 15.42 -9.24
C ALA A 182 -19.73 14.99 -10.40
N VAL A 183 -19.06 13.85 -10.27
CA VAL A 183 -18.24 13.28 -11.35
C VAL A 183 -19.13 12.73 -12.47
N GLU A 184 -20.16 11.96 -12.14
CA GLU A 184 -21.10 11.34 -13.10
C GLU A 184 -21.69 12.37 -14.08
N ILE A 185 -22.05 13.58 -13.61
CA ILE A 185 -22.57 14.67 -14.45
C ILE A 185 -21.65 15.01 -15.64
N LYS A 186 -20.34 14.79 -15.51
CA LYS A 186 -19.33 15.13 -16.53
C LYS A 186 -18.81 13.92 -17.29
N THR A 187 -18.81 12.75 -16.67
CA THR A 187 -18.26 11.50 -17.22
C THR A 187 -19.33 10.57 -17.79
N ASP A 188 -20.62 10.81 -17.49
CA ASP A 188 -21.74 9.89 -17.72
C ASP A 188 -21.53 8.49 -17.08
N ARG A 189 -20.63 8.41 -16.09
CA ARG A 189 -20.19 7.18 -15.42
C ARG A 189 -19.82 7.42 -13.96
N TYR A 190 -20.06 6.43 -13.11
CA TYR A 190 -19.74 6.52 -11.70
C TYR A 190 -18.23 6.42 -11.43
N PRO A 191 -17.65 7.32 -10.61
CA PRO A 191 -16.28 7.15 -10.11
C PRO A 191 -16.23 6.14 -8.97
N MET A 192 -15.03 5.91 -8.44
CA MET A 192 -14.85 5.36 -7.09
C MET A 192 -14.42 6.47 -6.12
N VAL A 193 -15.17 6.63 -5.03
CA VAL A 193 -14.90 7.56 -3.93
C VAL A 193 -14.08 6.85 -2.85
N VAL A 194 -12.92 7.40 -2.49
CA VAL A 194 -12.02 6.84 -1.49
C VAL A 194 -11.84 7.83 -0.34
N CYS A 195 -11.89 7.33 0.89
CA CYS A 195 -11.80 8.14 2.10
C CYS A 195 -10.60 7.76 2.95
N GLN A 196 -10.09 8.73 3.71
CA GLN A 196 -9.02 8.55 4.67
C GLN A 196 -9.49 9.03 6.05
N PRO A 197 -9.72 8.11 7.01
CA PRO A 197 -9.91 8.48 8.41
C PRO A 197 -8.61 9.03 9.00
N ILE A 198 -8.68 10.21 9.64
CA ILE A 198 -7.58 10.81 10.39
C ILE A 198 -8.18 11.41 11.66
N ASP A 199 -7.72 10.96 12.83
CA ASP A 199 -8.20 11.41 14.15
C ASP A 199 -9.74 11.35 14.29
N GLY A 200 -10.36 10.29 13.77
CA GLY A 200 -11.81 10.08 13.81
C GLY A 200 -12.63 10.89 12.80
N VAL A 201 -12.00 11.78 12.01
CA VAL A 201 -12.62 12.55 10.94
C VAL A 201 -12.41 11.84 9.60
N GLN A 202 -13.48 11.68 8.83
CA GLN A 202 -13.42 11.07 7.50
C GLN A 202 -13.10 12.14 6.46
N TYR A 203 -11.91 12.07 5.86
CA TYR A 203 -11.51 12.99 4.80
C TYR A 203 -11.67 12.37 3.42
N LEU A 204 -11.96 13.20 2.43
CA LEU A 204 -11.91 12.81 1.03
C LEU A 204 -10.44 12.60 0.64
N GLU A 205 -10.09 11.39 0.21
CA GLU A 205 -8.71 11.04 -0.13
C GLU A 205 -8.51 11.03 -1.63
N GLU A 206 -9.28 10.21 -2.34
CA GLU A 206 -9.15 10.03 -3.79
C GLU A 206 -10.52 10.03 -4.47
N LEU A 207 -10.51 10.45 -5.72
CA LEU A 207 -11.57 10.17 -6.67
C LEU A 207 -10.95 9.49 -7.89
N ARG A 208 -11.46 8.30 -8.19
CA ARG A 208 -10.93 7.44 -9.24
C ARG A 208 -11.90 7.33 -10.40
N ILE A 209 -11.38 7.37 -11.62
CA ILE A 209 -12.14 7.21 -12.86
C ILE A 209 -11.64 5.94 -13.57
N CYS A 210 -12.57 5.09 -14.00
CA CYS A 210 -12.27 3.79 -14.57
C CYS A 210 -12.45 3.79 -16.09
N PHE A 211 -11.63 2.98 -16.77
CA PHE A 211 -11.61 2.84 -18.21
C PHE A 211 -11.58 1.38 -18.63
N ASP A 212 -12.23 1.05 -19.75
CA ASP A 212 -12.01 -0.22 -20.44
C ASP A 212 -10.69 -0.24 -21.23
N LYS A 213 -10.36 -1.37 -21.86
CA LYS A 213 -9.14 -1.53 -22.67
C LYS A 213 -9.13 -0.65 -23.92
N GLU A 214 -10.30 -0.23 -24.38
CA GLU A 214 -10.47 0.72 -25.47
C GLU A 214 -10.41 2.19 -25.00
N ILE A 215 -10.12 2.44 -23.71
CA ILE A 215 -9.96 3.77 -23.12
C ILE A 215 -11.29 4.56 -23.07
N ASN A 216 -12.42 3.88 -23.13
CA ASN A 216 -13.72 4.48 -22.83
C ASN A 216 -13.90 4.56 -21.32
N VAL A 217 -14.48 5.65 -20.84
CA VAL A 217 -14.86 5.78 -19.43
C VAL A 217 -15.97 4.76 -19.13
N ILE A 218 -15.80 4.00 -18.05
CA ILE A 218 -16.77 3.03 -17.54
C ILE A 218 -17.07 3.32 -16.06
N ASP A 219 -18.13 2.69 -15.54
CA ASP A 219 -18.43 2.78 -14.11
C ASP A 219 -17.35 2.08 -13.31
N CYS A 220 -16.82 2.74 -12.29
CA CYS A 220 -16.02 2.07 -11.28
C CYS A 220 -16.90 1.21 -10.39
N VAL A 221 -16.43 0.01 -10.04
CA VAL A 221 -17.11 -0.90 -9.12
C VAL A 221 -16.12 -1.35 -8.05
N PRO A 222 -16.42 -1.11 -6.75
CA PRO A 222 -17.56 -0.35 -6.23
C PRO A 222 -17.44 1.17 -6.47
N VAL A 223 -18.58 1.88 -6.43
CA VAL A 223 -18.63 3.35 -6.54
C VAL A 223 -18.12 4.06 -5.28
N VAL A 224 -18.24 3.40 -4.12
CA VAL A 224 -17.71 3.89 -2.85
C VAL A 224 -16.79 2.81 -2.33
N ASP A 225 -15.53 3.17 -2.12
CA ASP A 225 -14.53 2.27 -1.56
C ASP A 225 -14.89 1.92 -0.11
N THR A 226 -14.49 0.74 0.32
CA THR A 226 -14.64 0.26 1.69
C THR A 226 -13.99 1.15 2.74
N THR A 227 -13.04 2.02 2.37
CA THR A 227 -12.46 3.01 3.29
C THR A 227 -13.43 4.14 3.68
N CYS A 228 -14.53 4.32 2.94
CA CYS A 228 -15.56 5.29 3.26
C CYS A 228 -16.69 4.66 4.11
N ASP A 229 -16.89 5.18 5.32
CA ASP A 229 -18.15 4.99 6.06
C ASP A 229 -19.24 5.84 5.40
N VAL A 230 -20.11 5.19 4.63
CA VAL A 230 -21.25 5.83 3.94
C VAL A 230 -22.26 6.50 4.87
N SER A 231 -22.21 6.22 6.17
CA SER A 231 -23.04 6.86 7.19
C SER A 231 -22.43 8.12 7.79
N LYS A 232 -21.14 8.38 7.55
CA LYS A 232 -20.44 9.60 7.98
C LYS A 232 -20.35 10.60 6.82
N GLY A 233 -20.42 11.89 7.14
CA GLY A 233 -20.02 12.92 6.19
C GLY A 233 -18.53 12.86 5.91
N ILE A 234 -18.15 13.33 4.74
CA ILE A 234 -16.77 13.43 4.26
C ILE A 234 -16.38 14.90 4.32
N ILE A 235 -15.27 15.20 5.00
CA ILE A 235 -14.59 16.49 4.92
C ILE A 235 -13.71 16.50 3.69
N TYR A 236 -13.98 17.43 2.77
CA TYR A 236 -13.09 17.77 1.66
C TYR A 236 -12.26 18.98 2.11
N PRO A 237 -11.08 18.80 2.76
CA PRO A 237 -10.46 19.84 3.58
C PRO A 237 -9.95 21.01 2.74
N ALA A 238 -10.02 22.22 3.30
CA ALA A 238 -9.60 23.44 2.61
C ALA A 238 -8.08 23.46 2.39
N THR A 239 -7.62 24.00 1.25
CA THR A 239 -6.18 24.16 1.04
C THR A 239 -5.60 25.20 2.00
N PRO A 240 -4.38 24.98 2.52
CA PRO A 240 -3.68 25.97 3.34
C PRO A 240 -3.64 27.33 2.63
N SER A 241 -3.94 28.41 3.37
CA SER A 241 -3.79 29.76 2.82
C SER A 241 -2.30 30.09 2.74
N THR A 242 -1.88 30.82 1.70
CA THR A 242 -0.48 31.26 1.52
C THR A 242 0.05 32.15 2.65
N CYS A 243 -0.79 32.50 3.64
CA CYS A 243 -0.41 33.25 4.83
C CYS A 243 -0.06 32.38 6.05
N ASP A 244 -0.27 31.06 6.00
CA ASP A 244 -0.06 30.16 7.15
C ASP A 244 1.26 29.36 7.08
N ILE A 245 2.11 29.56 6.05
CA ILE A 245 3.39 28.84 5.88
C ILE A 245 4.54 29.48 6.71
N GLN A 246 4.22 30.12 7.83
CA GLN A 246 5.21 30.45 8.85
C GLN A 246 4.68 30.01 10.22
N GLY A 247 4.97 28.75 10.53
CA GLY A 247 5.07 28.20 11.89
C GLY A 247 4.05 28.72 12.89
N ASN A 248 2.90 28.06 13.00
CA ASN A 248 2.25 27.91 14.29
C ASN A 248 1.39 26.64 14.32
N SER A 249 1.63 25.86 15.37
CA SER A 249 0.88 24.69 15.76
C SER A 249 -0.59 25.04 16.00
N PHE A 250 -1.48 24.45 15.20
CA PHE A 250 -2.91 24.47 15.50
C PHE A 250 -3.22 23.39 16.54
N HIS A 251 -3.14 23.77 17.81
CA HIS A 251 -3.84 23.08 18.90
C HIS A 251 -5.23 23.66 19.05
N GLN A 252 -6.25 22.81 18.87
CA GLN A 252 -7.48 22.66 19.67
C GLN A 252 -8.68 22.30 18.79
N ALA A 253 -9.24 21.12 19.02
CA ALA A 253 -10.66 20.89 18.84
C ALA A 253 -11.21 20.26 20.13
N GLN A 254 -12.19 20.95 20.71
CA GLN A 254 -12.96 20.52 21.87
C GLN A 254 -13.98 19.46 21.48
N SER A 255 -14.25 18.58 22.45
CA SER A 255 -15.16 17.44 22.39
C SER A 255 -16.64 17.81 22.19
N ALA A 256 -17.34 16.94 21.44
CA ALA A 256 -18.80 16.89 21.34
C ALA A 256 -19.25 15.41 21.20
N PRO A 257 -20.53 15.08 21.49
CA PRO A 257 -20.88 13.95 22.36
C PRO A 257 -21.04 12.61 21.64
N THR A 258 -20.89 11.57 22.46
CA THR A 258 -21.02 10.15 22.18
C THR A 258 -22.45 9.73 21.83
N GLU A 259 -22.64 9.17 20.63
CA GLU A 259 -23.71 8.22 20.35
C GLU A 259 -23.09 6.87 19.95
N ASN A 260 -23.53 5.81 20.63
CA ASN A 260 -23.07 4.43 20.48
C ASN A 260 -23.30 3.91 19.05
N LYS A 261 -22.26 3.91 18.22
CA LYS A 261 -22.16 3.06 17.03
C LYS A 261 -21.74 1.65 17.46
N THR A 262 -22.41 0.64 16.94
CA THR A 262 -21.98 -0.76 17.07
C THR A 262 -20.98 -1.03 15.95
N SER A 263 -19.72 -1.33 16.32
CA SER A 263 -18.64 -1.65 15.39
C SER A 263 -18.83 -3.03 14.76
N ASP A 264 -18.60 -3.16 13.45
CA ASP A 264 -18.56 -4.46 12.79
C ASP A 264 -17.23 -5.16 13.11
N ASN A 265 -17.18 -5.79 14.29
CA ASN A 265 -16.06 -6.62 14.74
C ASN A 265 -16.12 -8.04 14.13
N ASP A 266 -16.79 -8.21 12.98
CA ASP A 266 -16.96 -9.53 12.37
C ASP A 266 -15.71 -9.91 11.57
N PHE A 267 -15.02 -10.94 12.05
CA PHE A 267 -13.90 -11.60 11.38
C PHE A 267 -14.08 -13.11 11.47
N ASP A 268 -13.36 -13.90 10.69
CA ASP A 268 -13.50 -15.36 10.69
C ASP A 268 -12.39 -16.04 11.50
N ILE A 269 -11.15 -15.55 11.35
CA ILE A 269 -9.93 -16.16 11.87
C ILE A 269 -9.00 -15.10 12.45
N LEU A 270 -8.01 -15.52 13.23
CA LEU A 270 -6.87 -14.68 13.61
C LEU A 270 -5.62 -15.15 12.87
N THR A 271 -4.89 -14.20 12.29
CA THR A 271 -3.60 -14.45 11.66
C THR A 271 -2.51 -13.89 12.57
N PHE A 272 -1.66 -14.75 13.13
CA PHE A 272 -0.46 -14.32 13.85
C PHE A 272 0.72 -14.27 12.89
N SER A 273 1.18 -13.07 12.56
CA SER A 273 2.31 -12.86 11.67
C SER A 273 3.59 -12.58 12.45
N GLN A 274 4.65 -13.30 12.11
CA GLN A 274 6.01 -13.01 12.51
C GLN A 274 6.83 -12.70 11.27
N GLU A 275 7.64 -11.65 11.35
CA GLU A 275 8.49 -11.13 10.28
C GLU A 275 9.98 -11.38 10.59
N TRP A 276 10.78 -11.45 9.53
CA TRP A 276 12.22 -11.60 9.64
C TRP A 276 12.91 -10.21 9.62
N PRO A 277 13.50 -9.76 10.74
CA PRO A 277 13.99 -8.37 10.86
C PRO A 277 15.02 -7.96 9.81
N VAL A 278 15.82 -8.92 9.31
CA VAL A 278 16.85 -8.63 8.28
C VAL A 278 16.20 -8.27 6.95
N THR A 279 15.19 -9.03 6.51
CA THR A 279 14.43 -8.72 5.28
C THR A 279 13.67 -7.40 5.43
N ILE A 280 13.06 -7.15 6.60
CA ILE A 280 12.35 -5.90 6.89
C ILE A 280 13.31 -4.69 6.92
N CYS A 281 14.52 -4.87 7.44
CA CYS A 281 15.55 -3.83 7.40
C CYS A 281 16.01 -3.54 5.97
N LYS A 282 16.15 -4.58 5.13
CA LYS A 282 16.47 -4.40 3.72
C LYS A 282 15.40 -3.61 2.99
N PHE A 283 14.12 -3.96 3.23
CA PHE A 283 12.97 -3.18 2.76
C PHE A 283 13.07 -1.71 3.21
N TRP A 284 13.36 -1.47 4.49
CA TRP A 284 13.49 -0.12 5.02
C TRP A 284 14.59 0.68 4.33
N GLN A 285 15.75 0.06 4.08
CA GLN A 285 16.87 0.73 3.42
C GLN A 285 16.60 1.03 1.95
N ASP A 286 15.83 0.20 1.28
CA ASP A 286 15.40 0.42 -0.11
C ASP A 286 14.35 1.55 -0.18
N TYR A 287 13.40 1.57 0.75
CA TYR A 287 12.38 2.61 0.87
C TYR A 287 12.93 3.96 1.41
N SER A 288 13.97 3.90 2.23
CA SER A 288 14.60 5.03 2.91
C SER A 288 16.12 4.91 2.79
N PRO A 289 16.72 5.42 1.69
CA PRO A 289 18.17 5.32 1.47
C PRO A 289 18.98 5.89 2.64
N GLY A 290 19.75 5.04 3.32
CA GLY A 290 20.52 5.38 4.51
C GLY A 290 19.77 5.22 5.84
N GLY A 291 18.53 4.71 5.82
CA GLY A 291 17.75 4.33 6.99
C GLY A 291 18.47 3.29 7.84
N GLN A 292 18.46 3.50 9.15
CA GLN A 292 19.04 2.60 10.12
C GLN A 292 17.99 1.66 10.67
N CYS A 293 18.42 0.48 11.10
CA CYS A 293 17.53 -0.51 11.64
C CYS A 293 17.80 -0.77 13.12
N VAL A 294 16.75 -1.11 13.84
CA VAL A 294 16.79 -1.66 15.20
C VAL A 294 16.54 -3.16 15.11
N PHE A 295 17.32 -3.94 15.83
CA PHE A 295 17.19 -5.40 15.87
C PHE A 295 16.99 -5.86 17.31
N PRO A 296 16.30 -7.00 17.52
CA PRO A 296 16.31 -7.67 18.81
C PRO A 296 17.72 -8.12 19.20
N ASP A 297 17.95 -8.35 20.50
CA ASP A 297 19.25 -8.75 21.04
C ASP A 297 19.72 -10.11 20.47
N ARG A 298 18.76 -11.01 20.22
CA ARG A 298 19.00 -12.29 19.57
C ARG A 298 19.01 -12.13 18.05
N LYS A 299 20.15 -12.39 17.42
CA LYS A 299 20.31 -12.31 15.96
C LYS A 299 19.44 -13.28 15.18
N ASP A 300 19.09 -14.41 15.79
CA ASP A 300 18.28 -15.46 15.16
C ASP A 300 16.78 -15.30 15.45
N GLN A 301 16.36 -14.16 16.02
CA GLN A 301 15.00 -13.94 16.47
C GLN A 301 14.12 -13.32 15.39
N TRP A 302 13.03 -14.02 15.11
CA TRP A 302 11.87 -13.45 14.43
C TRP A 302 11.15 -12.47 15.34
N THR A 303 10.58 -11.40 14.80
CA THR A 303 9.76 -10.45 15.55
C THR A 303 8.30 -10.61 15.15
N VAL A 304 7.40 -10.26 16.05
CA VAL A 304 5.98 -10.16 15.74
C VAL A 304 5.80 -8.99 14.78
N HIS A 305 5.04 -9.23 13.71
CA HIS A 305 4.45 -8.14 12.92
C HIS A 305 3.07 -7.81 13.50
N GLY A 306 2.20 -8.82 13.70
CA GLY A 306 0.96 -8.59 14.42
C GLY A 306 0.00 -9.77 14.57
N ILE A 307 -1.14 -9.50 15.22
CA ILE A 307 -2.27 -10.44 15.38
C ILE A 307 -3.48 -9.83 14.69
N TRP A 308 -3.88 -10.40 13.56
CA TRP A 308 -4.85 -9.76 12.68
C TRP A 308 -6.14 -10.56 12.60
N PRO A 309 -7.24 -10.05 13.18
CA PRO A 309 -8.59 -10.46 12.79
C PRO A 309 -8.74 -10.39 11.27
N SER A 310 -9.06 -11.51 10.64
CA SER A 310 -9.09 -11.65 9.17
C SER A 310 -10.38 -12.35 8.73
N LYS A 311 -10.89 -11.99 7.55
CA LYS A 311 -11.94 -12.76 6.86
C LYS A 311 -11.28 -13.75 5.92
N VAL A 312 -11.85 -14.93 5.74
CA VAL A 312 -11.24 -15.95 4.87
C VAL A 312 -11.22 -15.44 3.43
N GLY A 313 -10.03 -15.35 2.83
CA GLY A 313 -9.85 -14.88 1.44
C GLY A 313 -9.96 -13.36 1.26
N GLN A 314 -10.07 -12.57 2.33
CA GLN A 314 -10.17 -11.11 2.28
C GLN A 314 -9.29 -10.46 3.35
N LYS A 315 -8.93 -9.19 3.18
CA LYS A 315 -8.36 -8.42 4.30
C LYS A 315 -9.43 -8.25 5.37
N GLY A 316 -9.04 -8.43 6.63
CA GLY A 316 -9.95 -8.36 7.76
C GLY A 316 -10.48 -6.96 8.03
N PRO A 317 -11.45 -6.84 8.96
CA PRO A 317 -11.87 -5.53 9.42
C PRO A 317 -10.66 -4.80 10.02
N GLY A 318 -10.63 -3.49 9.82
CA GLY A 318 -9.58 -2.63 10.34
C GLY A 318 -10.17 -1.43 11.06
N PHE A 319 -9.46 -0.89 12.04
CA PHE A 319 -9.86 0.34 12.76
C PHE A 319 -11.26 0.22 13.40
N CYS A 320 -11.56 -0.92 14.03
CA CYS A 320 -12.90 -1.24 14.49
C CYS A 320 -13.41 -0.37 15.66
N ASN A 321 -12.53 0.32 16.38
CA ASN A 321 -12.95 1.24 17.44
C ASN A 321 -11.99 2.42 17.57
N ASP A 322 -12.39 3.54 16.99
CA ASP A 322 -11.70 4.84 17.02
C ASP A 322 -11.67 5.49 18.41
N SER A 323 -12.55 5.07 19.33
CA SER A 323 -12.49 5.51 20.74
C SER A 323 -11.48 4.72 21.58
N TRP A 324 -10.84 3.71 21.01
CA TRP A 324 -9.79 2.92 21.67
C TRP A 324 -8.43 3.22 21.05
N ALA A 325 -8.08 4.51 20.92
CA ALA A 325 -6.76 4.94 20.49
C ALA A 325 -5.67 4.34 21.38
N PHE A 326 -4.48 4.13 20.81
CA PHE A 326 -3.35 3.61 21.57
C PHE A 326 -2.85 4.65 22.58
N GLU A 327 -2.52 4.20 23.79
CA GLU A 327 -1.80 5.00 24.78
C GLU A 327 -0.55 4.24 25.26
N PRO A 328 0.62 4.89 25.35
CA PRO A 328 1.86 4.23 25.82
C PRO A 328 1.72 3.53 27.17
N GLU A 329 0.87 4.03 28.06
CA GLU A 329 0.64 3.43 29.38
C GLU A 329 0.06 2.00 29.29
N PHE A 330 -0.60 1.63 28.18
CA PHE A 330 -1.13 0.29 27.96
C PHE A 330 -0.04 -0.79 27.88
N VAL A 331 1.12 -0.41 27.34
CA VAL A 331 2.24 -1.30 27.10
C VAL A 331 3.41 -1.07 28.03
N LYS A 332 3.37 -0.05 28.89
CA LYS A 332 4.47 0.30 29.81
C LYS A 332 5.06 -0.86 30.61
N LEU A 333 4.22 -1.80 31.06
CA LEU A 333 4.67 -3.00 31.79
C LEU A 333 5.21 -4.12 30.89
N LEU A 334 5.03 -3.99 29.58
CA LEU A 334 5.41 -4.92 28.52
C LEU A 334 6.53 -4.38 27.63
N GLU A 335 6.91 -3.10 27.75
CA GLU A 335 7.86 -2.44 26.83
C GLU A 335 9.17 -3.21 26.64
N GLN A 336 9.75 -3.71 27.73
CA GLN A 336 11.00 -4.47 27.64
C GLN A 336 10.84 -5.76 26.83
N ASP A 337 9.70 -6.43 26.96
CA ASP A 337 9.40 -7.64 26.19
C ASP A 337 9.07 -7.28 24.74
N LEU A 338 8.28 -6.23 24.51
CA LEU A 338 7.90 -5.78 23.17
C LEU A 338 9.09 -5.24 22.38
N ASP A 339 10.06 -4.59 23.02
CA ASP A 339 11.30 -4.13 22.37
C ASP A 339 12.11 -5.28 21.75
N GLN A 340 11.93 -6.49 22.28
CA GLN A 340 12.60 -7.70 21.80
C GLN A 340 11.67 -8.51 20.89
N VAL A 341 10.42 -8.70 21.29
CA VAL A 341 9.48 -9.62 20.63
C VAL A 341 8.75 -8.96 19.48
N TRP A 342 8.46 -7.66 19.56
CA TRP A 342 7.69 -6.89 18.58
C TRP A 342 8.49 -5.62 18.20
N THR A 343 9.78 -5.80 17.92
CA THR A 343 10.71 -4.70 17.66
C THR A 343 10.25 -3.86 16.47
N ASN A 344 10.21 -2.54 16.63
CA ASN A 344 10.08 -1.65 15.50
C ASN A 344 11.43 -1.56 14.78
N THR A 345 11.54 -2.26 13.64
CA THR A 345 12.78 -2.34 12.87
C THR A 345 13.22 -0.98 12.33
N TYR A 346 12.29 -0.03 12.10
CA TYR A 346 12.59 1.25 11.46
C TYR A 346 13.05 2.29 12.49
N LYS A 347 14.36 2.51 12.59
CA LYS A 347 14.94 3.33 13.67
C LYS A 347 14.48 4.78 13.68
N GLU A 348 14.18 5.33 12.50
CA GLU A 348 13.80 6.74 12.33
C GLU A 348 12.32 7.01 12.60
N THR A 349 11.52 5.98 12.92
CA THR A 349 10.09 6.15 13.26
C THR A 349 9.88 6.39 14.75
N GLU A 350 8.70 6.88 15.13
CA GLU A 350 8.39 7.15 16.54
C GLU A 350 8.37 5.87 17.37
N ARG A 351 8.76 6.01 18.65
CA ARG A 351 8.97 4.90 19.58
C ARG A 351 7.82 3.89 19.64
N TYR A 352 6.58 4.36 19.58
CA TYR A 352 5.38 3.54 19.73
C TYR A 352 4.60 3.34 18.42
N SER A 353 4.99 4.01 17.35
CA SER A 353 4.23 4.09 16.08
C SER A 353 3.84 2.71 15.54
N PHE A 354 4.73 1.72 15.62
CA PHE A 354 4.43 0.37 15.16
C PHE A 354 3.34 -0.31 16.01
N TRP A 355 3.46 -0.25 17.34
CA TRP A 355 2.47 -0.85 18.24
C TRP A 355 1.14 -0.12 18.20
N GLU A 356 1.18 1.20 18.06
CA GLU A 356 0.00 2.03 17.83
C GLU A 356 -0.73 1.60 16.56
N HIS A 357 -0.03 1.51 15.42
CA HIS A 357 -0.63 1.03 14.16
C HIS A 357 -1.29 -0.35 14.33
N GLU A 358 -0.58 -1.30 14.92
CA GLU A 358 -1.05 -2.67 15.09
C GLU A 358 -2.23 -2.78 16.05
N TRP A 359 -2.26 -1.96 17.11
CA TRP A 359 -3.40 -1.90 18.01
C TRP A 359 -4.62 -1.27 17.33
N GLU A 360 -4.46 -0.09 16.75
CA GLU A 360 -5.58 0.68 16.21
C GLU A 360 -6.19 -0.01 15.00
N ARG A 361 -5.35 -0.47 14.07
CA ARG A 361 -5.80 -1.16 12.87
C ARG A 361 -6.33 -2.55 13.16
N HIS A 362 -5.66 -3.35 13.98
CA HIS A 362 -5.97 -4.78 14.12
C HIS A 362 -6.47 -5.16 15.52
N GLY A 363 -5.82 -4.66 16.57
CA GLY A 363 -6.16 -4.96 17.96
C GLY A 363 -7.58 -4.54 18.36
N THR A 364 -8.05 -3.37 17.92
CA THR A 364 -9.42 -2.88 18.18
C THR A 364 -10.50 -3.86 17.69
N CYS A 365 -10.22 -4.58 16.60
CA CYS A 365 -11.10 -5.57 15.99
C CYS A 365 -11.10 -6.92 16.73
N ALA A 366 -10.04 -7.25 17.47
CA ALA A 366 -9.92 -8.53 18.18
C ALA A 366 -10.67 -8.55 19.52
N THR A 367 -11.07 -7.38 20.02
CA THR A 367 -11.60 -7.18 21.38
C THR A 367 -12.89 -7.94 21.71
N ALA A 368 -13.62 -8.42 20.71
CA ALA A 368 -14.77 -9.31 20.90
C ALA A 368 -14.37 -10.64 21.57
N LEU A 369 -13.10 -11.02 21.49
CA LEU A 369 -12.54 -12.19 22.15
C LEU A 369 -11.92 -11.80 23.50
N GLU A 370 -12.27 -12.53 24.56
CA GLU A 370 -11.83 -12.24 25.94
C GLU A 370 -10.30 -12.13 26.08
N HIS A 371 -9.57 -12.90 25.29
CA HIS A 371 -8.11 -12.94 25.26
C HIS A 371 -7.46 -11.68 24.66
N PHE A 372 -8.21 -10.85 23.94
CA PHE A 372 -7.75 -9.62 23.30
C PHE A 372 -8.57 -8.38 23.72
N ALA A 373 -9.44 -8.53 24.73
CA ALA A 373 -10.42 -7.52 25.14
C ALA A 373 -9.84 -6.17 25.61
N THR A 374 -8.53 -6.08 25.81
CA THR A 374 -7.83 -4.83 26.13
C THR A 374 -6.49 -4.76 25.39
N PRO A 375 -5.93 -3.56 25.17
CA PRO A 375 -4.61 -3.44 24.54
C PRO A 375 -3.53 -4.24 25.29
N HIS A 376 -3.50 -4.15 26.62
CA HIS A 376 -2.57 -4.95 27.44
C HIS A 376 -2.72 -6.46 27.18
N LYS A 377 -3.94 -6.97 27.06
CA LYS A 377 -4.20 -8.39 26.75
C LYS A 377 -3.75 -8.73 25.32
N TYR A 378 -3.99 -7.86 24.34
CA TYR A 378 -3.57 -8.04 22.95
C TYR A 378 -2.05 -8.18 22.82
N PHE A 379 -1.30 -7.22 23.37
CA PHE A 379 0.16 -7.27 23.37
C PHE A 379 0.73 -8.43 24.21
N SER A 380 0.12 -8.72 25.37
CA SER A 380 0.52 -9.89 26.18
C SER A 380 0.32 -11.20 25.42
N LYS A 381 -0.76 -11.31 24.64
CA LYS A 381 -1.05 -12.51 23.84
C LYS A 381 -0.05 -12.67 22.70
N ALA A 382 0.38 -11.58 22.06
CA ALA A 382 1.45 -11.62 21.07
C ALA A 382 2.79 -12.10 21.65
N ILE A 383 3.16 -11.62 22.85
CA ILE A 383 4.35 -12.11 23.56
C ILE A 383 4.23 -13.61 23.87
N GLU A 384 3.08 -14.05 24.39
CA GLU A 384 2.83 -15.48 24.67
C GLU A 384 2.92 -16.34 23.41
N TRP A 385 2.30 -15.89 22.31
CA TRP A 385 2.29 -16.62 21.04
C TRP A 385 3.66 -16.64 20.37
N HIS A 386 4.43 -15.56 20.44
CA HIS A 386 5.82 -15.56 19.97
C HIS A 386 6.67 -16.60 20.70
N GLN A 387 6.58 -16.66 22.02
CA GLN A 387 7.32 -17.64 22.82
C GLN A 387 6.87 -19.08 22.54
N LYS A 388 5.55 -19.29 22.36
CA LYS A 388 4.97 -20.62 22.11
C LYS A 388 5.21 -21.12 20.69
N TYR A 389 5.18 -20.21 19.71
CA TYR A 389 5.30 -20.50 18.28
C TYR A 389 6.55 -19.85 17.69
N PHE A 390 7.66 -19.97 18.42
CA PHE A 390 8.93 -19.35 18.06
C PHE A 390 9.48 -19.99 16.77
N LEU A 391 9.47 -19.24 15.67
CA LEU A 391 9.81 -19.77 14.34
C LEU A 391 11.23 -20.29 14.26
N THR A 392 12.18 -19.65 14.93
CA THR A 392 13.58 -20.08 15.00
C THR A 392 13.70 -21.55 15.42
N ASP A 393 12.98 -21.97 16.47
CA ASP A 393 13.02 -23.35 16.95
C ASP A 393 12.42 -24.34 15.93
N MET A 394 11.39 -23.93 15.20
CA MET A 394 10.73 -24.76 14.19
C MET A 394 11.62 -24.93 12.95
N LEU A 395 12.22 -23.83 12.47
CA LEU A 395 13.11 -23.81 11.31
C LEU A 395 14.42 -24.56 11.60
N GLN A 396 15.05 -24.31 12.75
CA GLN A 396 16.27 -25.01 13.15
C GLN A 396 16.04 -26.53 13.32
N ALA A 397 14.87 -26.95 13.82
CA ALA A 397 14.54 -28.37 13.92
C ALA A 397 14.42 -29.05 12.54
N ALA A 398 14.19 -28.29 11.47
CA ALA A 398 14.23 -28.74 10.08
C ALA A 398 15.59 -28.54 9.40
N GLY A 399 16.59 -28.01 10.12
CA GLY A 399 17.92 -27.69 9.58
C GLY A 399 17.93 -26.44 8.70
N ILE A 400 16.93 -25.56 8.82
CA ILE A 400 16.83 -24.30 8.08
C ILE A 400 17.41 -23.19 8.96
N HIS A 401 18.39 -22.48 8.42
CA HIS A 401 19.10 -21.38 9.09
C HIS A 401 19.19 -20.18 8.13
N PRO A 402 19.33 -18.95 8.65
CA PRO A 402 19.63 -17.80 7.81
C PRO A 402 20.94 -18.04 7.05
N ASP A 403 20.92 -17.83 5.74
CA ASP A 403 22.04 -18.00 4.82
C ASP A 403 21.75 -17.17 3.56
N ASP A 404 22.67 -16.24 3.23
CA ASP A 404 22.52 -15.31 2.11
C ASP A 404 22.69 -15.99 0.74
N ASP A 405 23.29 -17.18 0.70
CA ASP A 405 23.67 -17.89 -0.53
C ASP A 405 22.82 -19.15 -0.79
N VAL A 406 21.97 -19.55 0.16
CA VAL A 406 21.15 -20.77 0.07
C VAL A 406 19.68 -20.43 -0.13
N GLU A 407 19.16 -20.86 -1.27
CA GLU A 407 17.74 -20.81 -1.57
C GLU A 407 16.97 -21.95 -0.88
N VAL A 408 15.88 -21.59 -0.19
CA VAL A 408 14.97 -22.52 0.48
C VAL A 408 13.58 -22.41 -0.15
N THR A 409 13.02 -23.54 -0.56
CA THR A 409 11.67 -23.57 -1.17
C THR A 409 10.57 -23.33 -0.13
N ALA A 410 9.44 -22.75 -0.55
CA ALA A 410 8.26 -22.55 0.31
C ALA A 410 7.80 -23.84 1.00
N ASP A 411 7.82 -24.99 0.31
CA ASP A 411 7.46 -26.30 0.88
C ASP A 411 8.32 -26.68 2.09
N ASN A 412 9.61 -26.32 2.09
CA ASN A 412 10.49 -26.61 3.24
C ASN A 412 10.11 -25.76 4.46
N PHE A 413 9.79 -24.48 4.27
CA PHE A 413 9.28 -23.62 5.35
C PHE A 413 7.93 -24.10 5.88
N ILE A 414 7.00 -24.43 4.98
CA ILE A 414 5.68 -24.99 5.32
C ILE A 414 5.85 -26.25 6.17
N ASN A 415 6.66 -27.21 5.69
CA ASN A 415 6.87 -28.47 6.40
C ASN A 415 7.55 -28.26 7.76
N ALA A 416 8.49 -27.33 7.88
CA ALA A 416 9.17 -27.04 9.15
C ALA A 416 8.17 -26.59 10.23
N VAL A 417 7.27 -25.67 9.89
CA VAL A 417 6.24 -25.16 10.80
C VAL A 417 5.15 -26.21 11.03
N LYS A 418 4.64 -26.84 9.96
CA LYS A 418 3.59 -27.88 10.03
C LYS A 418 4.00 -29.06 10.90
N ASN A 419 5.28 -29.45 10.91
CA ASN A 419 5.79 -30.51 11.78
C ASN A 419 5.63 -30.20 13.27
N ARG A 420 5.53 -28.92 13.66
CA ARG A 420 5.33 -28.49 15.05
C ARG A 420 3.88 -28.11 15.35
N THR A 421 3.20 -27.46 14.43
CA THR A 421 1.83 -26.95 14.62
C THR A 421 0.76 -27.97 14.22
N GLY A 422 1.10 -28.95 13.39
CA GLY A 422 0.16 -29.87 12.76
C GLY A 422 -0.69 -29.25 11.65
N LYS A 423 -0.44 -27.98 11.30
CA LYS A 423 -1.27 -27.15 10.43
C LYS A 423 -0.42 -26.34 9.46
N ASP A 424 -0.95 -26.10 8.27
CA ASP A 424 -0.24 -25.36 7.24
C ASP A 424 -0.14 -23.86 7.62
N PRO A 425 1.08 -23.27 7.67
CA PRO A 425 1.25 -21.83 7.81
C PRO A 425 1.00 -21.11 6.48
N MET A 426 1.12 -19.78 6.50
CA MET A 426 1.24 -18.95 5.29
C MET A 426 2.67 -18.40 5.17
N ILE A 427 3.31 -18.60 4.01
CA ILE A 427 4.63 -18.02 3.69
C ILE A 427 4.45 -16.72 2.91
N VAL A 428 5.20 -15.67 3.25
CA VAL A 428 5.17 -14.36 2.60
C VAL A 428 6.58 -13.96 2.17
N CYS A 429 6.70 -13.34 1.00
CA CYS A 429 7.98 -13.06 0.35
C CYS A 429 8.14 -11.59 -0.05
N GLU A 430 9.36 -11.09 0.02
CA GLU A 430 9.71 -9.77 -0.51
C GLU A 430 10.74 -9.91 -1.64
N HIS A 431 10.73 -8.98 -2.59
CA HIS A 431 11.58 -9.02 -3.78
C HIS A 431 12.53 -7.83 -3.84
N PHE A 432 13.84 -8.10 -3.93
CA PHE A 432 14.87 -7.09 -4.14
C PHE A 432 15.73 -7.48 -5.33
N ASP A 433 15.89 -6.58 -6.30
CA ASP A 433 16.74 -6.78 -7.48
C ASP A 433 16.49 -8.13 -8.21
N GLY A 434 15.23 -8.58 -8.27
CA GLY A 434 14.83 -9.84 -8.91
C GLY A 434 15.14 -11.11 -8.10
N VAL A 435 15.58 -10.96 -6.85
CA VAL A 435 15.81 -12.04 -5.87
C VAL A 435 14.68 -12.05 -4.85
N GLN A 436 14.15 -13.24 -4.57
CA GLN A 436 13.05 -13.46 -3.63
C GLN A 436 13.61 -13.76 -2.24
N PHE A 437 13.09 -13.08 -1.22
CA PHE A 437 13.48 -13.23 0.18
C PHE A 437 12.28 -13.65 1.02
N LEU A 438 12.53 -14.46 2.05
CA LEU A 438 11.56 -14.73 3.09
C LEU A 438 11.31 -13.47 3.91
N GLU A 439 10.06 -13.03 3.98
CA GLU A 439 9.65 -11.83 4.72
C GLU A 439 8.91 -12.22 6.01
N GLU A 440 7.83 -13.00 5.89
CA GLU A 440 6.98 -13.38 7.01
C GLU A 440 6.57 -14.85 6.95
N ILE A 441 6.28 -15.40 8.13
CA ILE A 441 5.55 -16.66 8.26
C ILE A 441 4.39 -16.44 9.22
N ARG A 442 3.18 -16.78 8.76
CA ARG A 442 1.94 -16.58 9.51
C ARG A 442 1.33 -17.89 9.96
N ILE A 443 0.78 -17.89 11.18
CA ILE A 443 0.05 -19.02 11.77
C ILE A 443 -1.39 -18.58 12.00
N CYS A 444 -2.36 -19.41 11.58
CA CYS A 444 -3.77 -19.07 11.62
C CYS A 444 -4.49 -19.77 12.79
N PHE A 445 -5.46 -19.08 13.37
CA PHE A 445 -6.25 -19.56 14.50
C PHE A 445 -7.75 -19.36 14.27
N ASP A 446 -8.57 -20.27 14.80
CA ASP A 446 -10.00 -20.01 14.97
C ASP A 446 -10.26 -19.05 16.14
N LYS A 447 -11.53 -18.67 16.37
CA LYS A 447 -11.93 -17.75 17.44
C LYS A 447 -11.73 -18.34 18.84
N GLU A 448 -11.64 -19.66 18.95
CA GLU A 448 -11.32 -20.39 20.17
C GLU A 448 -9.79 -20.54 20.40
N LEU A 449 -8.97 -19.93 19.53
CA LEU A 449 -7.50 -19.94 19.57
C LEU A 449 -6.87 -21.32 19.32
N ASN A 450 -7.58 -22.21 18.64
CA ASN A 450 -6.99 -23.44 18.10
C ASN A 450 -6.29 -23.13 16.78
N ILE A 451 -5.14 -23.76 16.55
CA ILE A 451 -4.41 -23.63 15.28
C ILE A 451 -5.25 -24.28 14.18
N ILE A 452 -5.42 -23.55 13.07
CA ILE A 452 -6.07 -24.02 11.85
C ILE A 452 -5.12 -23.86 10.66
N ASP A 453 -5.46 -24.50 9.55
CA ASP A 453 -4.70 -24.34 8.31
C ASP A 453 -4.91 -22.92 7.77
N CYS A 454 -3.81 -22.23 7.46
CA CYS A 454 -3.88 -20.99 6.70
C CYS A 454 -4.27 -21.27 5.25
N SER A 455 -5.12 -20.41 4.68
CA SER A 455 -5.49 -20.48 3.27
C SER A 455 -5.48 -19.09 2.66
N PRO A 456 -4.63 -18.82 1.65
CA PRO A 456 -3.65 -19.75 1.06
C PRO A 456 -2.46 -20.05 1.99
N THR A 457 -1.72 -21.14 1.70
CA THR A 457 -0.50 -21.54 2.45
C THR A 457 0.76 -20.82 1.97
N VAL A 458 0.70 -20.25 0.77
CA VAL A 458 1.73 -19.36 0.23
C VAL A 458 1.04 -18.10 -0.26
N TYR A 459 1.51 -16.96 0.22
CA TYR A 459 0.99 -15.67 -0.16
C TYR A 459 1.41 -15.36 -1.59
N ARG A 460 0.56 -14.64 -2.30
CA ARG A 460 0.68 -14.41 -3.75
C ARG A 460 1.96 -13.68 -4.19
N ASN A 461 2.62 -12.98 -3.27
CA ASN A 461 3.87 -12.30 -3.56
C ASN A 461 5.06 -13.28 -3.64
N CYS A 462 4.85 -14.56 -3.36
CA CYS A 462 5.88 -15.58 -3.51
C CYS A 462 5.81 -16.29 -4.87
N ASP A 463 6.94 -16.40 -5.58
CA ASP A 463 7.13 -17.28 -6.73
C ASP A 463 7.48 -18.70 -6.25
N LEU A 464 6.49 -19.60 -6.35
CA LEU A 464 6.62 -21.02 -5.98
C LEU A 464 7.59 -21.81 -6.87
N THR A 465 7.98 -21.29 -8.03
CA THR A 465 8.90 -21.96 -8.94
C THR A 465 10.37 -21.72 -8.58
N ARG A 466 10.64 -20.78 -7.68
CA ARG A 466 11.96 -20.38 -7.22
C ARG A 466 12.12 -20.62 -5.73
N GLY A 467 13.36 -20.78 -5.27
CA GLY A 467 13.63 -20.71 -3.85
C GLY A 467 13.62 -19.28 -3.34
N MET A 468 13.71 -19.15 -2.03
CA MET A 468 13.71 -17.88 -1.30
C MET A 468 14.99 -17.80 -0.49
N ILE A 469 15.63 -16.64 -0.47
CA ILE A 469 16.73 -16.36 0.44
C ILE A 469 16.15 -16.08 1.83
N PHE A 470 16.67 -16.77 2.85
CA PHE A 470 16.41 -16.46 4.25
C PHE A 470 17.67 -15.76 4.78
N PRO A 471 17.76 -14.42 4.71
CA PRO A 471 19.05 -13.74 4.77
C PRO A 471 19.62 -13.69 6.20
N GLU A 472 20.93 -13.81 6.33
CA GLU A 472 21.65 -13.53 7.57
C GLU A 472 22.01 -12.04 7.69
N ASN A 473 22.27 -11.38 6.55
CA ASN A 473 22.72 -9.99 6.49
C ASN A 473 21.80 -9.10 5.65
N VAL A 474 21.81 -7.79 5.95
CA VAL A 474 21.02 -6.75 5.25
C VAL A 474 21.65 -6.41 3.90
#